data_AF-A0AAN5NBY5-F1
#
_entry.id   AF-A0AAN5NBY5-F1
#
_cell.length_a   1.000
_cell.length_b   1.000
_cell.length_c   1.000
_cell.angle_alpha   90.00
_cell.angle_beta   90.00
_cell.angle_gamma   90.00
#
_symmetry.space_group_name_H-M   'P 1'
#
loop_
_entity.id
_entity.type
_entity.pdbx_description
1 polymer ?
#
loop_
_entity_poly.entity_id
_entity_poly.type
_entity_poly.pdbx_seq_one_letter_code
_entity_poly.pdbx_strand_id
1 'polypeptide(L)'
;MKRFLRTLSFITLVFFSFSLINVFANQKEYWAYSKSTTEGTAFFVDDSGEKTVYCYNHDYNQPGSSHSDSDNKTYYTREESYLNTDDELMDKYGKEVKERIAAVLAYGYPVNSLNLMTQCGVNEDEARYITQQLVWDICNGSDAPYNYGYGKYEYYDKLLELSKTKKFEQGNLSLIGDFKFIERGNQYSTDKLSTKGNAGSLTITNLPDNMIIKDWNTDQILNDKPIQVGKEFYIESSEKPNPDLKLKINYNYQDVKFYFYKYSRGGIKVKPDKPYQSLIRAELEDKINEKSYEISIDGNFVPSDDSGSVILTKKDSQNGHVLKG
;
A
#
# COMPACT_ATOMS: atom_id res chain seq x y z
N MET A 1 54.63 23.95 27.83
CA MET A 1 53.18 24.03 28.11
C MET A 1 52.48 25.28 27.58
N LYS A 2 53.03 26.50 27.66
CA LYS A 2 52.30 27.72 27.22
C LYS A 2 52.04 27.85 25.70
N ARG A 3 52.84 27.22 24.84
CA ARG A 3 52.64 27.29 23.36
C ARG A 3 51.60 26.29 22.83
N PHE A 4 51.37 25.17 23.52
CA PHE A 4 50.42 24.14 23.07
C PHE A 4 48.96 24.50 23.39
N LEU A 5 48.74 25.27 24.44
CA LEU A 5 47.41 25.72 24.86
C LEU A 5 46.82 26.86 24.01
N ARG A 6 47.67 27.64 23.30
CA ARG A 6 47.16 28.72 22.42
C ARG A 6 46.66 28.21 21.07
N THR A 7 47.26 27.17 20.53
CA THR A 7 46.83 26.58 19.24
C THR A 7 45.54 25.79 19.38
N LEU A 8 45.36 25.11 20.53
CA LEU A 8 44.13 24.36 20.79
C LEU A 8 42.91 25.28 20.93
N SER A 9 43.08 26.45 21.54
CA SER A 9 42.00 27.44 21.76
C SER A 9 41.54 28.14 20.49
N PHE A 10 42.40 28.27 19.47
CA PHE A 10 42.01 28.88 18.18
C PHE A 10 41.27 27.88 17.29
N ILE A 11 41.66 26.60 17.31
CA ILE A 11 40.98 25.55 16.54
C ILE A 11 39.60 25.24 17.13
N THR A 12 39.43 25.27 18.46
CA THR A 12 38.09 25.11 19.06
C THR A 12 37.17 26.30 18.77
N LEU A 13 37.70 27.52 18.66
CA LEU A 13 36.88 28.70 18.33
C LEU A 13 36.40 28.68 16.88
N VAL A 14 37.24 28.20 15.94
CA VAL A 14 36.88 28.05 14.52
C VAL A 14 35.87 26.91 14.32
N PHE A 15 36.02 25.76 15.00
CA PHE A 15 35.01 24.69 14.93
C PHE A 15 33.68 25.04 15.63
N PHE A 16 33.67 25.95 16.62
CA PHE A 16 32.44 26.46 17.21
C PHE A 16 31.75 27.57 16.39
N SER A 17 32.47 28.23 15.49
CA SER A 17 31.87 29.23 14.58
C SER A 17 31.40 28.63 13.24
N PHE A 18 31.86 27.43 12.88
CA PHE A 18 31.34 26.67 11.73
C PHE A 18 30.21 25.69 12.07
N SER A 19 29.89 25.45 13.35
CA SER A 19 28.77 24.59 13.77
C SER A 19 27.45 25.34 14.00
N LEU A 20 27.42 26.66 13.78
CA LEU A 20 26.22 27.50 13.92
C LEU A 20 25.70 28.09 12.59
N ILE A 21 26.30 27.71 11.46
CA ILE A 21 25.55 27.77 10.20
C ILE A 21 24.66 26.53 10.19
N ASN A 22 23.65 26.53 11.07
CA ASN A 22 22.41 25.86 10.73
C ASN A 22 22.07 26.37 9.35
N VAL A 23 22.24 25.51 8.36
CA VAL A 23 21.52 25.62 7.10
C VAL A 23 20.06 25.54 7.50
N PHE A 24 19.49 26.67 7.94
CA PHE A 24 18.07 26.92 7.86
C PHE A 24 17.77 26.93 6.37
N ALA A 25 17.70 25.75 5.77
CA ALA A 25 16.90 25.60 4.58
C ALA A 25 15.54 26.18 4.98
N ASN A 26 15.16 27.33 4.42
CA ASN A 26 13.84 27.90 4.63
C ASN A 26 12.85 26.78 4.30
N GLN A 27 12.27 26.17 5.34
CA GLN A 27 11.32 25.10 5.16
C GLN A 27 10.18 25.68 4.36
N LYS A 28 9.85 25.07 3.22
CA LYS A 28 8.82 25.60 2.32
C LYS A 28 7.53 25.75 3.10
N GLU A 29 6.98 26.96 3.09
CA GLU A 29 5.72 27.27 3.72
C GLU A 29 4.59 27.26 2.69
N TYR A 30 3.42 26.87 3.17
CA TYR A 30 2.20 26.72 2.41
C TYR A 30 1.11 27.57 3.05
N TRP A 31 0.38 28.33 2.25
CA TRP A 31 -0.75 29.10 2.76
C TRP A 31 -1.95 28.16 2.92
N ALA A 32 -2.41 27.98 4.16
CA ALA A 32 -3.64 27.27 4.45
C ALA A 32 -4.72 28.25 4.91
N TYR A 33 -5.98 27.95 4.57
CA TYR A 33 -7.10 28.83 4.82
C TYR A 33 -8.42 28.07 4.91
N SER A 34 -9.41 28.75 5.47
CA SER A 34 -10.77 28.25 5.62
C SER A 34 -11.69 28.95 4.60
N LYS A 35 -12.63 28.20 4.02
CA LYS A 35 -13.74 28.75 3.20
C LYS A 35 -15.08 28.28 3.74
N SER A 36 -16.09 29.14 3.61
CA SER A 36 -17.48 28.73 3.84
C SER A 36 -17.99 27.97 2.61
N THR A 37 -18.71 26.88 2.86
CA THR A 37 -19.37 26.02 1.87
C THR A 37 -20.87 25.94 2.21
N THR A 38 -21.63 25.23 1.39
CA THR A 38 -23.06 24.99 1.67
C THR A 38 -23.29 24.13 2.92
N GLU A 39 -22.28 23.40 3.38
CA GLU A 39 -22.35 22.45 4.49
C GLU A 39 -21.56 22.91 5.74
N GLY A 40 -20.79 24.00 5.66
CA GLY A 40 -20.05 24.54 6.78
C GLY A 40 -18.69 25.10 6.39
N THR A 41 -17.69 24.91 7.25
CA THR A 41 -16.31 25.36 6.97
C THR A 41 -15.48 24.23 6.39
N ALA A 42 -14.81 24.50 5.27
CA ALA A 42 -13.85 23.60 4.65
C ALA A 42 -12.43 24.19 4.70
N PHE A 43 -11.42 23.33 4.72
CA PHE A 43 -10.02 23.70 4.85
C PHE A 43 -9.24 23.38 3.58
N PHE A 44 -8.34 24.28 3.22
CA PHE A 44 -7.56 24.19 2.00
C PHE A 44 -6.12 24.61 2.25
N VAL A 45 -5.23 24.13 1.39
CA VAL A 45 -3.83 24.57 1.31
C VAL A 45 -3.47 24.86 -0.14
N ASP A 46 -2.74 25.94 -0.38
CA ASP A 46 -2.11 26.20 -1.68
C ASP A 46 -0.79 25.45 -1.77
N ASP A 47 -0.83 24.28 -2.41
CA ASP A 47 0.31 23.38 -2.62
C ASP A 47 0.36 22.99 -4.10
N SER A 48 0.84 23.94 -4.91
CA SER A 48 0.79 23.85 -6.37
C SER A 48 -0.66 23.85 -6.86
N GLY A 49 -1.43 24.81 -6.33
CA GLY A 49 -2.88 24.90 -6.48
C GLY A 49 -3.61 24.50 -5.21
N GLU A 50 -4.90 24.83 -5.18
CA GLU A 50 -5.77 24.56 -4.05
C GLU A 50 -5.98 23.05 -3.84
N LYS A 51 -5.62 22.56 -2.66
CA LYS A 51 -5.84 21.18 -2.22
C LYS A 51 -6.77 21.16 -1.02
N THR A 52 -7.78 20.30 -1.05
CA THR A 52 -8.62 20.03 0.13
C THR A 52 -7.80 19.30 1.18
N VAL A 53 -7.91 19.73 2.43
CA VAL A 53 -7.27 19.13 3.61
C VAL A 53 -8.28 19.01 4.75
N TYR A 54 -7.98 18.15 5.71
CA TYR A 54 -8.85 17.86 6.84
C TYR A 54 -8.14 18.12 8.15
N CYS A 55 -8.87 18.61 9.14
CA CYS A 55 -8.40 18.80 10.50
C CYS A 55 -8.54 17.48 11.29
N TYR A 56 -7.57 17.15 12.14
CA TYR A 56 -7.67 16.05 13.12
C TYR A 56 -7.51 16.53 14.57
N ASN A 57 -7.68 17.83 14.81
CA ASN A 57 -7.67 18.46 16.13
C ASN A 57 -8.82 19.49 16.23
N HIS A 58 -10.07 19.02 16.27
CA HIS A 58 -11.28 19.86 16.16
C HIS A 58 -11.24 21.15 16.99
N ASP A 59 -10.80 21.07 18.25
CA ASP A 59 -10.90 22.17 19.23
C ASP A 59 -9.93 23.33 19.00
N TYR A 60 -8.97 23.20 18.08
CA TYR A 60 -7.95 24.21 17.78
C TYR A 60 -8.48 25.37 16.92
N ASN A 61 -7.68 26.42 16.75
CA ASN A 61 -8.04 27.53 15.86
C ASN A 61 -8.00 27.07 14.40
N GLN A 62 -9.05 27.36 13.65
CA GLN A 62 -9.10 27.07 12.22
C GLN A 62 -8.05 27.89 11.44
N PRO A 63 -7.59 27.43 10.27
CA PRO A 63 -6.80 28.24 9.36
C PRO A 63 -7.46 29.58 9.04
N GLY A 64 -6.63 30.57 8.69
CA GLY A 64 -7.05 31.94 8.46
C GLY A 64 -7.82 32.18 7.16
N SER A 65 -7.81 33.43 6.69
CA SER A 65 -8.56 33.90 5.53
C SER A 65 -8.10 33.28 4.22
N SER A 66 -9.06 33.03 3.33
CA SER A 66 -8.84 32.64 1.92
C SER A 66 -8.54 33.80 0.98
N HIS A 67 -8.48 35.04 1.49
CA HIS A 67 -8.15 36.23 0.69
C HIS A 67 -6.64 36.49 0.76
N SER A 68 -6.01 36.63 -0.41
CA SER A 68 -4.55 36.67 -0.54
C SER A 68 -3.90 37.93 0.04
N ASP A 69 -4.67 39.00 0.16
CA ASP A 69 -4.34 40.32 0.71
C ASP A 69 -4.72 40.48 2.19
N SER A 70 -5.28 39.44 2.82
CA SER A 70 -5.68 39.50 4.23
C SER A 70 -4.48 39.45 5.19
N ASP A 71 -4.54 40.23 6.26
CA ASP A 71 -3.60 40.12 7.39
C ASP A 71 -3.82 38.85 8.22
N ASN A 72 -4.98 38.19 8.07
CA ASN A 72 -5.31 36.95 8.77
C ASN A 72 -4.87 35.71 7.97
N LYS A 73 -3.67 35.70 7.40
CA LYS A 73 -3.16 34.52 6.65
C LYS A 73 -2.37 33.60 7.56
N THR A 74 -2.63 32.30 7.46
CA THR A 74 -1.90 31.27 8.19
C THR A 74 -1.00 30.48 7.27
N TYR A 75 0.24 30.26 7.69
CA TYR A 75 1.26 29.54 6.95
C TYR A 75 1.61 28.25 7.67
N TYR A 76 1.83 27.19 6.91
CA TYR A 76 2.07 25.84 7.40
C TYR A 76 3.32 25.25 6.73
N THR A 77 4.05 24.39 7.44
CA THR A 77 5.06 23.50 6.85
C THR A 77 4.41 22.16 6.48
N ARG A 78 5.01 21.44 5.52
CA ARG A 78 4.52 20.13 5.08
C ARG A 78 5.51 19.03 5.42
N GLU A 79 4.99 17.91 5.88
CA GLU A 79 5.71 16.66 6.11
C GLU A 79 4.99 15.52 5.39
N GLU A 80 5.75 14.63 4.78
CA GLU A 80 5.24 13.45 4.10
C GLU A 80 5.40 12.23 5.02
N SER A 81 4.38 11.38 5.07
CA SER A 81 4.39 10.19 5.91
C SER A 81 3.60 9.06 5.24
N TYR A 82 3.74 7.86 5.79
CA TYR A 82 3.09 6.64 5.33
C TYR A 82 2.45 5.91 6.52
N LEU A 83 1.60 4.93 6.25
CA LEU A 83 0.87 4.20 7.29
C LEU A 83 1.77 3.62 8.40
N ASN A 84 2.91 3.04 8.04
CA ASN A 84 3.84 2.41 8.99
C ASN A 84 4.93 3.35 9.54
N THR A 85 4.86 4.65 9.27
CA THR A 85 5.79 5.63 9.86
C THR A 85 5.30 6.03 11.24
N ASP A 86 6.21 6.15 12.21
CA ASP A 86 5.93 6.75 13.51
C ASP A 86 5.81 8.27 13.33
N ASP A 87 4.58 8.77 13.33
CA ASP A 87 4.22 10.17 13.17
C ASP A 87 3.20 10.60 14.23
N GLU A 88 2.79 11.87 14.23
CA GLU A 88 1.88 12.38 15.26
C GLU A 88 0.54 11.63 15.33
N LEU A 89 0.00 11.12 14.22
CA LEU A 89 -1.23 10.32 14.29
C LEU A 89 -0.97 8.99 14.99
N MET A 90 0.14 8.33 14.66
CA MET A 90 0.56 7.10 15.33
C MET A 90 0.81 7.34 16.82
N ASP A 91 1.58 8.37 17.15
CA ASP A 91 1.96 8.69 18.53
C ASP A 91 0.75 9.09 19.39
N LYS A 92 -0.18 9.85 18.82
CA LYS A 92 -1.32 10.40 19.56
C LYS A 92 -2.51 9.46 19.64
N TYR A 93 -2.83 8.78 18.54
CA TYR A 93 -4.07 8.00 18.42
C TYR A 93 -3.82 6.50 18.20
N GLY A 94 -2.59 6.09 17.91
CA GLY A 94 -2.23 4.70 17.68
C GLY A 94 -2.53 4.22 16.25
N LYS A 95 -1.99 3.03 15.96
CA LYS A 95 -2.03 2.41 14.63
C LYS A 95 -3.44 2.23 14.09
N GLU A 96 -4.36 1.73 14.92
CA GLU A 96 -5.73 1.46 14.48
C GLU A 96 -6.42 2.73 14.00
N VAL A 97 -6.39 3.82 14.77
CA VAL A 97 -7.00 5.10 14.37
C VAL A 97 -6.35 5.65 13.11
N LYS A 98 -5.03 5.57 12.99
CA LYS A 98 -4.32 6.00 11.78
C LYS A 98 -4.76 5.21 10.54
N GLU A 99 -4.88 3.88 10.64
CA GLU A 99 -5.39 3.02 9.57
C GLU A 99 -6.82 3.40 9.16
N ARG A 100 -7.69 3.66 10.15
CA ARG A 100 -9.07 4.08 9.91
C ARG A 100 -9.14 5.44 9.19
N ILE A 101 -8.36 6.43 9.62
CA ILE A 101 -8.27 7.74 8.96
C ILE A 101 -7.77 7.60 7.53
N ALA A 102 -6.80 6.71 7.27
CA ALA A 102 -6.31 6.42 5.92
C ALA A 102 -7.44 5.97 4.98
N ALA A 103 -8.28 5.04 5.44
CA ALA A 103 -9.43 4.56 4.69
C ALA A 103 -10.43 5.68 4.42
N VAL A 104 -10.72 6.50 5.42
CA VAL A 104 -11.60 7.65 5.26
C VAL A 104 -11.06 8.63 4.22
N LEU A 105 -9.76 8.92 4.21
CA LEU A 105 -9.16 9.85 3.24
C LEU A 105 -9.03 9.26 1.83
N ALA A 106 -8.80 7.95 1.72
CA ALA A 106 -8.67 7.25 0.44
C ALA A 106 -10.02 7.01 -0.26
N TYR A 107 -11.06 6.67 0.52
CA TYR A 107 -12.40 6.40 -0.01
C TYR A 107 -13.31 7.64 0.04
N GLY A 108 -12.98 8.60 0.90
CA GLY A 108 -13.67 9.88 1.04
C GLY A 108 -13.22 10.93 0.02
N TYR A 109 -13.78 12.13 0.10
CA TYR A 109 -13.40 13.24 -0.78
C TYR A 109 -11.98 13.75 -0.44
N PRO A 110 -11.16 14.23 -1.39
CA PRO A 110 -11.40 14.26 -2.83
C PRO A 110 -10.97 13.00 -3.57
N VAL A 111 -10.31 12.04 -2.90
CA VAL A 111 -9.73 10.85 -3.57
C VAL A 111 -10.84 9.97 -4.15
N ASN A 112 -11.87 9.68 -3.34
CA ASN A 112 -13.09 8.99 -3.74
C ASN A 112 -12.83 7.72 -4.57
N SER A 113 -11.84 6.91 -4.16
CA SER A 113 -11.31 5.80 -5.00
C SER A 113 -12.31 4.68 -5.29
N LEU A 114 -13.39 4.57 -4.52
CA LEU A 114 -14.50 3.64 -4.77
C LEU A 114 -15.74 4.31 -5.38
N ASN A 115 -15.64 5.58 -5.80
CA ASN A 115 -16.75 6.35 -6.36
C ASN A 115 -18.00 6.39 -5.45
N LEU A 116 -17.79 6.44 -4.14
CA LEU A 116 -18.87 6.45 -3.14
C LEU A 116 -19.77 7.68 -3.27
N MET A 117 -19.23 8.82 -3.72
CA MET A 117 -20.02 10.03 -3.90
C MET A 117 -21.17 9.81 -4.89
N THR A 118 -20.87 9.21 -6.05
CA THR A 118 -21.89 8.87 -7.05
C THR A 118 -22.85 7.82 -6.51
N GLN A 119 -22.34 6.79 -5.82
CA GLN A 119 -23.17 5.71 -5.27
C GLN A 119 -24.18 6.21 -4.23
N CYS A 120 -23.83 7.24 -3.47
CA CYS A 120 -24.71 7.81 -2.42
C CYS A 120 -25.46 9.07 -2.89
N GLY A 121 -25.21 9.53 -4.13
CA GLY A 121 -25.83 10.72 -4.69
C GLY A 121 -25.46 12.03 -3.97
N VAL A 122 -24.22 12.15 -3.48
CA VAL A 122 -23.76 13.34 -2.73
C VAL A 122 -22.88 14.24 -3.57
N ASN A 123 -22.97 15.55 -3.34
CA ASN A 123 -22.11 16.54 -3.98
C ASN A 123 -20.77 16.71 -3.23
N GLU A 124 -19.87 17.54 -3.79
CA GLU A 124 -18.53 17.75 -3.22
C GLU A 124 -18.55 18.38 -1.82
N ASP A 125 -19.44 19.32 -1.55
CA ASP A 125 -19.52 19.99 -0.24
C ASP A 125 -20.03 19.02 0.83
N GLU A 126 -21.04 18.20 0.51
CA GLU A 126 -21.55 17.14 1.38
C GLU A 126 -20.48 16.09 1.67
N ALA A 127 -19.79 15.60 0.64
CA ALA A 127 -18.76 14.58 0.78
C ALA A 127 -17.55 15.11 1.58
N ARG A 128 -17.13 16.35 1.33
CA ARG A 128 -16.06 17.02 2.08
C ARG A 128 -16.45 17.20 3.55
N TYR A 129 -17.67 17.66 3.81
CA TYR A 129 -18.18 17.80 5.18
C TYR A 129 -18.19 16.47 5.92
N ILE A 130 -18.76 15.41 5.34
CA ILE A 130 -18.82 14.09 5.97
C ILE A 130 -17.44 13.48 6.18
N THR A 131 -16.53 13.64 5.22
CA THR A 131 -15.15 13.18 5.38
C THR A 131 -14.48 13.87 6.57
N GLN A 132 -14.68 15.19 6.74
CA GLN A 132 -14.19 15.93 7.91
C GLN A 132 -14.82 15.46 9.22
N GLN A 133 -16.14 15.29 9.27
CA GLN A 133 -16.85 14.84 10.47
C GLN A 133 -16.36 13.47 10.92
N LEU A 134 -16.26 12.52 9.98
CA LEU A 134 -15.84 11.17 10.31
C LEU A 134 -14.37 11.11 10.80
N VAL A 135 -13.47 11.93 10.24
CA VAL A 135 -12.11 12.07 10.79
C VAL A 135 -12.14 12.52 12.25
N TRP A 136 -12.99 13.49 12.61
CA TRP A 136 -13.14 13.93 14.00
C TRP A 136 -13.77 12.88 14.90
N ASP A 137 -14.83 12.21 14.44
CA ASP A 137 -15.51 11.17 15.22
C ASP A 137 -14.57 10.01 15.54
N ILE A 138 -13.75 9.59 14.57
CA ILE A 138 -12.73 8.56 14.78
C ILE A 138 -11.67 9.05 15.78
N CYS A 139 -11.17 10.29 15.66
CA CYS A 139 -10.19 10.84 16.59
C CYS A 139 -10.73 10.94 18.03
N ASN A 140 -12.03 11.16 18.18
CA ASN A 140 -12.69 11.31 19.48
C ASN A 140 -13.24 9.98 20.04
N GLY A 141 -13.22 8.90 19.25
CA GLY A 141 -13.85 7.62 19.60
C GLY A 141 -15.38 7.71 19.69
N SER A 142 -16.00 8.67 19.00
CA SER A 142 -17.44 8.91 18.99
C SER A 142 -18.11 8.44 17.69
N ASP A 143 -17.40 7.68 16.85
CA ASP A 143 -17.93 7.19 15.58
C ASP A 143 -19.06 6.17 15.78
N ALA A 144 -20.26 6.55 15.38
CA ALA A 144 -21.44 5.70 15.39
C ALA A 144 -22.18 5.85 14.05
N PRO A 145 -22.70 4.75 13.48
CA PRO A 145 -23.46 4.84 12.24
C PRO A 145 -24.75 5.62 12.46
N TYR A 146 -25.13 6.42 11.48
CA TYR A 146 -26.40 7.11 11.43
C TYR A 146 -27.56 6.17 11.12
N ASN A 147 -27.32 5.09 10.37
CA ASN A 147 -28.30 4.13 9.86
C ASN A 147 -29.40 4.78 9.00
N TYR A 148 -29.03 5.77 8.20
CA TYR A 148 -29.90 6.38 7.20
C TYR A 148 -29.48 5.92 5.80
N GLY A 149 -30.39 5.24 5.09
CA GLY A 149 -30.11 4.64 3.79
C GLY A 149 -30.18 5.60 2.59
N TYR A 150 -29.84 6.89 2.75
CA TYR A 150 -29.72 7.81 1.63
C TYR A 150 -28.79 9.01 1.90
N GLY A 151 -28.21 9.57 0.82
CA GLY A 151 -27.50 10.84 0.82
C GLY A 151 -26.23 10.87 1.68
N LYS A 152 -25.96 12.01 2.30
CA LYS A 152 -24.71 12.24 3.07
C LYS A 152 -24.55 11.34 4.30
N TYR A 153 -25.64 10.86 4.88
CA TYR A 153 -25.59 9.92 6.01
C TYR A 153 -25.29 8.49 5.56
N GLU A 154 -25.81 8.04 4.41
CA GLU A 154 -25.40 6.76 3.81
C GLU A 154 -23.92 6.80 3.43
N TYR A 155 -23.45 7.94 2.91
CA TYR A 155 -22.04 8.16 2.62
C TYR A 155 -21.16 8.06 3.87
N TYR A 156 -21.59 8.64 5.00
CA TYR A 156 -20.91 8.50 6.30
C TYR A 156 -20.83 7.03 6.72
N ASP A 157 -21.96 6.32 6.69
CA ASP A 157 -22.04 4.94 7.17
C ASP A 157 -21.17 4.00 6.33
N LYS A 158 -21.16 4.17 5.00
CA LYS A 158 -20.28 3.41 4.09
C LYS A 158 -18.80 3.71 4.34
N LEU A 159 -18.42 4.97 4.54
CA LEU A 159 -17.04 5.32 4.88
C LEU A 159 -16.64 4.74 6.24
N LEU A 160 -17.54 4.80 7.22
CA LEU A 160 -17.31 4.23 8.54
C LEU A 160 -17.09 2.71 8.48
N GLU A 161 -17.93 1.99 7.75
CA GLU A 161 -17.80 0.55 7.51
C GLU A 161 -16.47 0.21 6.84
N LEU A 162 -16.11 0.95 5.78
CA LEU A 162 -14.83 0.77 5.10
C LEU A 162 -13.65 1.06 6.02
N SER A 163 -13.73 2.07 6.88
CA SER A 163 -12.69 2.37 7.87
C SER A 163 -12.44 1.22 8.84
N LYS A 164 -13.48 0.44 9.16
CA LYS A 164 -13.41 -0.68 10.11
C LYS A 164 -12.95 -1.99 9.45
N THR A 165 -13.24 -2.15 8.15
CA THR A 165 -13.05 -3.43 7.44
C THR A 165 -11.86 -3.44 6.50
N LYS A 166 -11.48 -2.29 5.93
CA LYS A 166 -10.37 -2.18 4.98
C LYS A 166 -9.07 -1.89 5.71
N LYS A 167 -8.04 -2.64 5.33
CA LYS A 167 -6.66 -2.40 5.75
C LYS A 167 -5.82 -2.26 4.49
N PHE A 168 -5.17 -1.12 4.34
CA PHE A 168 -4.14 -0.97 3.31
C PHE A 168 -2.96 -1.83 3.73
N GLU A 169 -2.58 -2.77 2.87
CA GLU A 169 -1.37 -3.53 3.09
C GLU A 169 -0.19 -2.84 2.44
N GLN A 170 0.88 -2.73 3.21
CA GLN A 170 2.16 -2.33 2.69
C GLN A 170 2.90 -3.57 2.21
N GLY A 171 2.97 -3.76 0.88
CA GLY A 171 4.02 -4.52 0.20
C GLY A 171 4.24 -5.98 0.60
N ASN A 172 3.38 -6.59 1.40
CA ASN A 172 3.57 -7.94 1.91
C ASN A 172 2.67 -8.92 1.17
N LEU A 173 3.13 -9.33 -0.01
CA LEU A 173 2.56 -10.48 -0.70
C LEU A 173 3.29 -11.75 -0.25
N SER A 174 2.54 -12.69 0.33
CA SER A 174 3.02 -14.05 0.55
C SER A 174 2.35 -14.99 -0.43
N LEU A 175 3.14 -15.70 -1.23
CA LEU A 175 2.63 -16.82 -2.01
C LEU A 175 2.46 -18.05 -1.11
N ILE A 176 1.33 -18.72 -1.26
CA ILE A 176 0.99 -19.95 -0.57
C ILE A 176 1.01 -21.08 -1.61
N GLY A 177 1.63 -22.19 -1.25
CA GLY A 177 1.75 -23.37 -2.09
C GLY A 177 3.19 -23.57 -2.55
N ASP A 178 3.47 -24.80 -2.97
CA ASP A 178 4.80 -25.18 -3.44
C ASP A 178 4.85 -25.00 -4.96
N PHE A 179 5.87 -24.29 -5.45
CA PHE A 179 6.18 -24.21 -6.89
C PHE A 179 6.82 -25.52 -7.37
N LYS A 180 6.09 -26.60 -7.16
CA LYS A 180 6.52 -27.97 -7.34
C LYS A 180 5.74 -28.59 -8.49
N PHE A 181 6.43 -28.88 -9.58
CA PHE A 181 5.81 -29.49 -10.76
C PHE A 181 5.72 -31.00 -10.62
N ILE A 182 4.53 -31.54 -10.90
CA ILE A 182 4.21 -32.96 -10.91
C ILE A 182 3.85 -33.34 -12.35
N GLU A 183 4.42 -34.44 -12.83
CA GLU A 183 4.09 -35.01 -14.13
C GLU A 183 2.66 -35.60 -14.10
N ARG A 184 1.83 -35.17 -15.06
CA ARG A 184 0.44 -35.59 -15.24
C ARG A 184 0.19 -35.89 -16.72
N GLY A 185 0.43 -37.14 -17.12
CA GLY A 185 0.35 -37.53 -18.52
C GLY A 185 1.48 -36.89 -19.34
N ASN A 186 1.13 -36.13 -20.38
CA ASN A 186 2.11 -35.48 -21.27
C ASN A 186 2.45 -34.05 -20.82
N GLN A 187 2.13 -33.67 -19.58
CA GLN A 187 2.29 -32.30 -19.07
C GLN A 187 2.84 -32.31 -17.65
N TYR A 188 3.39 -31.18 -17.24
CA TYR A 188 3.86 -30.93 -15.89
C TYR A 188 3.00 -29.81 -15.30
N SER A 189 2.50 -29.99 -14.08
CA SER A 189 1.67 -28.97 -13.44
C SER A 189 1.99 -28.82 -11.96
N THR A 190 1.92 -27.61 -11.45
CA THR A 190 1.92 -27.40 -10.00
C THR A 190 0.58 -27.83 -9.41
N ASP A 191 0.58 -28.08 -8.09
CA ASP A 191 -0.66 -28.02 -7.32
C ASP A 191 -1.15 -26.57 -7.20
N LYS A 192 -2.24 -26.40 -6.45
CA LYS A 192 -2.87 -25.11 -6.20
C LYS A 192 -1.91 -24.14 -5.54
N LEU A 193 -1.72 -23.00 -6.20
CA LEU A 193 -1.04 -21.83 -5.69
C LEU A 193 -2.07 -20.77 -5.35
N SER A 194 -1.77 -19.95 -4.34
CA SER A 194 -2.58 -18.78 -4.02
C SER A 194 -1.72 -17.70 -3.37
N THR A 195 -2.34 -16.58 -3.03
CA THR A 195 -1.66 -15.51 -2.31
C THR A 195 -2.39 -15.12 -1.06
N LYS A 196 -1.61 -14.75 -0.04
CA LYS A 196 -2.08 -14.10 1.17
C LYS A 196 -1.73 -12.62 1.12
N GLY A 197 -2.76 -11.81 1.38
CA GLY A 197 -2.75 -10.37 1.52
C GLY A 197 -4.19 -9.85 1.46
N ASN A 198 -4.39 -8.55 1.66
CA ASN A 198 -5.70 -7.92 1.70
C ASN A 198 -6.09 -7.33 0.33
N ALA A 199 -5.12 -6.78 -0.43
CA ALA A 199 -5.39 -6.09 -1.70
C ALA A 199 -4.16 -6.03 -2.62
N GLY A 200 -4.39 -5.87 -3.93
CA GLY A 200 -3.35 -5.75 -4.95
C GLY A 200 -3.40 -6.89 -5.97
N SER A 201 -2.38 -6.95 -6.81
CA SER A 201 -2.28 -7.96 -7.86
C SER A 201 -0.83 -8.35 -8.12
N LEU A 202 -0.62 -9.58 -8.57
CA LEU A 202 0.69 -10.08 -8.98
C LEU A 202 0.72 -10.40 -10.46
N THR A 203 1.90 -10.29 -11.05
CA THR A 203 2.22 -10.82 -12.38
C THR A 203 3.52 -11.62 -12.33
N ILE A 204 3.60 -12.69 -13.11
CA ILE A 204 4.85 -13.44 -13.32
C ILE A 204 5.50 -12.91 -14.60
N THR A 205 6.67 -12.28 -14.51
CA THR A 205 7.23 -11.46 -15.61
C THR A 205 8.21 -12.18 -16.52
N ASN A 206 8.66 -13.38 -16.12
CA ASN A 206 9.61 -14.18 -16.88
C ASN A 206 9.10 -15.62 -17.09
N LEU A 207 7.79 -15.76 -17.30
CA LEU A 207 7.17 -17.06 -17.59
C LEU A 207 7.69 -17.58 -18.95
N PRO A 208 8.27 -18.78 -19.02
CA PRO A 208 8.70 -19.38 -20.29
C PRO A 208 7.53 -19.65 -21.26
N ASP A 209 7.79 -19.64 -22.57
CA ASP A 209 6.78 -19.82 -23.61
C ASP A 209 6.05 -21.19 -23.56
N ASN A 210 6.71 -22.21 -23.03
CA ASN A 210 6.16 -23.55 -22.82
C ASN A 210 5.37 -23.67 -21.50
N MET A 211 5.13 -22.55 -20.80
CA MET A 211 4.36 -22.50 -19.56
C MET A 211 3.15 -21.58 -19.67
N ILE A 212 2.08 -21.95 -18.97
CA ILE A 212 0.84 -21.18 -18.89
C ILE A 212 0.34 -21.15 -17.46
N ILE A 213 -0.18 -19.99 -17.05
CA ILE A 213 -0.84 -19.80 -15.76
C ILE A 213 -2.33 -19.92 -15.99
N LYS A 214 -3.01 -20.75 -15.19
CA LYS A 214 -4.45 -20.97 -15.27
C LYS A 214 -5.12 -20.72 -13.94
N ASP A 215 -6.34 -20.20 -14.02
CA ASP A 215 -7.25 -20.11 -12.88
C ASP A 215 -7.59 -21.51 -12.36
N TRP A 216 -7.48 -21.71 -11.04
CA TRP A 216 -7.67 -23.04 -10.44
C TRP A 216 -9.10 -23.59 -10.61
N ASN A 217 -10.11 -22.72 -10.65
CA ASN A 217 -11.52 -23.12 -10.65
C ASN A 217 -12.12 -23.18 -12.06
N THR A 218 -11.54 -22.45 -13.02
CA THR A 218 -12.12 -22.25 -14.36
C THR A 218 -11.21 -22.64 -15.51
N ASP A 219 -9.94 -22.97 -15.24
CA ASP A 219 -8.89 -23.22 -16.23
C ASP A 219 -8.65 -22.07 -17.23
N GLN A 220 -9.17 -20.87 -16.93
CA GLN A 220 -8.98 -19.70 -17.76
C GLN A 220 -7.50 -19.29 -17.75
N ILE A 221 -6.93 -19.04 -18.93
CA ILE A 221 -5.54 -18.57 -19.08
C ILE A 221 -5.39 -17.15 -18.51
N LEU A 222 -4.44 -17.01 -17.60
CA LEU A 222 -4.10 -15.79 -16.85
C LEU A 222 -2.75 -15.18 -17.25
N ASN A 223 -2.08 -15.71 -18.29
CA ASN A 223 -0.80 -15.16 -18.78
C ASN A 223 -0.90 -13.64 -18.99
N ASP A 224 0.13 -12.93 -18.52
CA ASP A 224 0.29 -11.48 -18.61
C ASP A 224 -0.84 -10.63 -17.99
N LYS A 225 -1.79 -11.27 -17.30
CA LYS A 225 -2.87 -10.58 -16.59
C LYS A 225 -2.54 -10.43 -15.11
N PRO A 226 -2.89 -9.30 -14.48
CA PRO A 226 -2.80 -9.15 -13.03
C PRO A 226 -3.68 -10.18 -12.31
N ILE A 227 -3.06 -11.08 -11.55
CA ILE A 227 -3.74 -12.07 -10.71
C ILE A 227 -4.01 -11.40 -9.37
N GLN A 228 -5.29 -11.21 -9.05
CA GLN A 228 -5.71 -10.54 -7.81
C GLN A 228 -5.28 -11.34 -6.59
N VAL A 229 -4.95 -10.63 -5.50
CA VAL A 229 -4.65 -11.28 -4.22
C VAL A 229 -5.82 -12.16 -3.76
N GLY A 230 -5.50 -13.33 -3.21
CA GLY A 230 -6.50 -14.33 -2.79
C GLY A 230 -7.04 -15.21 -3.92
N LYS A 231 -6.72 -14.90 -5.18
CA LYS A 231 -7.08 -15.75 -6.32
C LYS A 231 -6.22 -17.01 -6.34
N GLU A 232 -6.85 -18.15 -6.58
CA GLU A 232 -6.20 -19.45 -6.71
C GLU A 232 -5.85 -19.73 -8.18
N PHE A 233 -4.64 -20.23 -8.41
CA PHE A 233 -4.12 -20.50 -9.75
C PHE A 233 -3.15 -21.69 -9.72
N TYR A 234 -2.74 -22.16 -10.89
CA TYR A 234 -1.66 -23.14 -11.05
C TYR A 234 -0.86 -22.84 -12.32
N ILE A 235 0.33 -23.43 -12.42
CA ILE A 235 1.19 -23.32 -13.60
C ILE A 235 1.27 -24.68 -14.26
N GLU A 236 1.02 -24.71 -15.57
CA GLU A 236 1.16 -25.89 -16.43
C GLU A 236 2.30 -25.67 -17.41
N SER A 237 3.05 -26.72 -17.70
CA SER A 237 4.11 -26.74 -18.69
C SER A 237 3.96 -27.93 -19.63
N SER A 238 4.15 -27.68 -20.92
CA SER A 238 4.15 -28.73 -21.95
C SER A 238 5.45 -29.53 -22.01
N GLU A 239 6.49 -29.08 -21.33
CA GLU A 239 7.79 -29.75 -21.25
C GLU A 239 8.26 -29.82 -19.81
N LYS A 240 9.26 -30.66 -19.53
CA LYS A 240 9.84 -30.74 -18.19
C LYS A 240 10.46 -29.39 -17.82
N PRO A 241 10.02 -28.75 -16.72
CA PRO A 241 10.58 -27.45 -16.30
C PRO A 241 12.09 -27.53 -16.06
N ASN A 242 12.79 -26.44 -16.35
CA ASN A 242 14.21 -26.32 -15.98
C ASN A 242 14.31 -26.19 -14.45
N PRO A 243 14.98 -27.10 -13.73
CA PRO A 243 15.11 -27.02 -12.27
C PRO A 243 15.80 -25.74 -11.77
N ASP A 244 16.59 -25.07 -12.62
CA ASP A 244 17.26 -23.81 -12.28
C ASP A 244 16.38 -22.56 -12.55
N LEU A 245 15.16 -22.73 -13.07
CA LEU A 245 14.25 -21.62 -13.33
C LEU A 245 13.86 -20.93 -12.02
N LYS A 246 14.02 -19.60 -12.00
CA LYS A 246 13.50 -18.75 -10.93
C LYS A 246 12.41 -17.85 -11.50
N LEU A 247 11.19 -18.00 -11.00
CA LEU A 247 10.06 -17.16 -11.41
C LEU A 247 10.14 -15.81 -10.70
N LYS A 248 10.06 -14.74 -11.49
CA LYS A 248 10.00 -13.36 -11.03
C LYS A 248 8.56 -12.92 -10.91
N ILE A 249 8.20 -12.42 -9.74
CA ILE A 249 6.85 -12.03 -9.41
C ILE A 249 6.86 -10.56 -9.04
N ASN A 250 6.11 -9.77 -9.81
CA ASN A 250 5.88 -8.36 -9.54
C ASN A 250 4.57 -8.23 -8.79
N TYR A 251 4.63 -7.69 -7.59
CA TYR A 251 3.46 -7.37 -6.79
C TYR A 251 3.16 -5.87 -6.89
N ASN A 252 1.98 -5.56 -7.40
CA ASN A 252 1.45 -4.22 -7.53
C ASN A 252 0.38 -4.01 -6.45
N TYR A 253 0.56 -2.99 -5.64
CA TYR A 253 -0.38 -2.60 -4.59
C TYR A 253 -0.44 -1.08 -4.46
N GLN A 254 -1.45 -0.60 -3.74
CA GLN A 254 -1.67 0.81 -3.52
C GLN A 254 -1.41 1.16 -2.06
N ASP A 255 -0.51 2.11 -1.81
CA ASP A 255 -0.22 2.63 -0.48
C ASP A 255 -0.89 3.99 -0.28
N VAL A 256 -1.10 4.37 0.99
CA VAL A 256 -1.64 5.68 1.35
C VAL A 256 -0.49 6.58 1.77
N LYS A 257 -0.24 7.61 0.97
CA LYS A 257 0.73 8.66 1.28
C LYS A 257 0.02 9.82 1.96
N PHE A 258 0.43 10.13 3.18
CA PHE A 258 -0.08 11.28 3.93
C PHE A 258 0.77 12.52 3.69
N TYR A 259 0.10 13.66 3.67
CA TYR A 259 0.72 14.97 3.78
C TYR A 259 0.17 15.65 5.03
N PHE A 260 1.03 15.85 6.01
CA PHE A 260 0.73 16.59 7.22
C PHE A 260 1.13 18.04 7.03
N TYR A 261 0.24 18.96 7.38
CA TYR A 261 0.52 20.38 7.41
C TYR A 261 0.48 20.87 8.86
N LYS A 262 1.59 21.46 9.30
CA LYS A 262 1.77 21.98 10.66
C LYS A 262 1.90 23.48 10.65
N TYR A 263 1.18 24.14 11.55
CA TYR A 263 1.19 25.58 11.64
C TYR A 263 2.61 26.11 11.86
N SER A 264 3.01 27.07 11.04
CA SER A 264 4.28 27.79 11.11
C SER A 264 4.08 29.18 11.72
N ARG A 265 3.28 30.03 11.07
CA ARG A 265 3.11 31.44 11.46
C ARG A 265 1.85 32.10 10.91
N GLY A 266 1.59 33.31 11.40
CA GLY A 266 0.50 34.19 10.93
C GLY A 266 -0.86 33.87 11.55
N GLY A 267 -1.89 34.50 11.03
CA GLY A 267 -3.27 34.36 11.49
C GLY A 267 -3.59 35.13 12.77
N ILE A 268 -4.88 35.31 13.00
CA ILE A 268 -5.46 35.92 14.19
C ILE A 268 -6.16 34.80 14.97
N LYS A 269 -5.73 34.57 16.21
CA LYS A 269 -6.32 33.53 17.07
C LYS A 269 -7.62 34.04 17.69
N VAL A 270 -8.71 33.33 17.43
CA VAL A 270 -9.99 33.54 18.12
C VAL A 270 -9.98 32.89 19.50
N LYS A 271 -9.23 31.80 19.66
CA LYS A 271 -8.97 31.10 20.92
C LYS A 271 -7.48 31.31 21.30
N PRO A 272 -7.13 32.34 22.10
CA PRO A 272 -5.73 32.70 22.36
C PRO A 272 -4.88 31.55 22.89
N ASP A 273 -5.46 30.74 23.79
CA ASP A 273 -4.78 29.65 24.48
C ASP A 273 -4.71 28.33 23.67
N LYS A 274 -5.30 28.30 22.48
CA LYS A 274 -5.26 27.13 21.61
C LYS A 274 -4.28 27.33 20.45
N PRO A 275 -3.59 26.28 19.99
CA PRO A 275 -2.82 26.32 18.75
C PRO A 275 -3.78 26.37 17.54
N TYR A 276 -3.20 26.43 16.34
CA TYR A 276 -3.95 26.22 15.10
C TYR A 276 -4.12 24.73 14.82
N GLN A 277 -5.18 24.38 14.09
CA GLN A 277 -5.51 23.02 13.69
C GLN A 277 -4.40 22.44 12.82
N SER A 278 -3.95 21.21 13.12
CA SER A 278 -3.12 20.47 12.18
C SER A 278 -3.98 19.90 11.07
N LEU A 279 -3.45 19.93 9.84
CA LEU A 279 -4.19 19.51 8.66
C LEU A 279 -3.55 18.26 8.04
N ILE A 280 -4.36 17.43 7.42
CA ILE A 280 -3.95 16.21 6.74
C ILE A 280 -4.67 16.09 5.40
N ARG A 281 -3.97 15.54 4.41
CA ARG A 281 -4.59 14.94 3.22
C ARG A 281 -3.88 13.64 2.89
N ALA A 282 -4.50 12.83 2.05
CA ALA A 282 -3.88 11.63 1.52
C ALA A 282 -3.91 11.63 0.00
N GLU A 283 -2.97 10.91 -0.58
CA GLU A 283 -2.98 10.44 -1.96
C GLU A 283 -2.77 8.94 -1.97
N LEU A 284 -3.22 8.30 -3.04
CA LEU A 284 -2.94 6.90 -3.29
C LEU A 284 -1.74 6.80 -4.22
N GLU A 285 -0.76 5.98 -3.84
CA GLU A 285 0.48 5.79 -4.59
C GLU A 285 0.59 4.31 -4.99
N ASP A 286 0.71 4.04 -6.29
CA ASP A 286 0.97 2.70 -6.78
C ASP A 286 2.43 2.31 -6.50
N LYS A 287 2.61 1.14 -5.88
CA LYS A 287 3.91 0.58 -5.54
C LYS A 287 4.09 -0.77 -6.23
N ILE A 288 5.32 -1.01 -6.68
CA ILE A 288 5.73 -2.24 -7.35
C ILE A 288 6.90 -2.85 -6.57
N ASN A 289 6.73 -4.09 -6.13
CA ASN A 289 7.79 -4.89 -5.49
C ASN A 289 8.06 -6.14 -6.35
N GLU A 290 9.30 -6.33 -6.82
CA GLU A 290 9.72 -7.57 -7.50
C GLU A 290 10.31 -8.55 -6.46
N LYS A 291 9.94 -9.83 -6.56
CA LYS A 291 10.49 -10.92 -5.76
C LYS A 291 10.70 -12.16 -6.61
N SER A 292 11.78 -12.90 -6.35
CA SER A 292 12.10 -14.15 -7.08
C SER A 292 11.77 -15.39 -6.25
N TYR A 293 11.21 -16.41 -6.89
CA TYR A 293 10.88 -17.70 -6.29
C TYR A 293 11.55 -18.83 -7.05
N GLU A 294 12.10 -19.80 -6.30
CA GLU A 294 12.73 -21.00 -6.85
C GLU A 294 11.66 -22.06 -7.11
N ILE A 295 11.81 -22.85 -8.19
CA ILE A 295 10.93 -23.97 -8.49
C ILE A 295 11.56 -25.30 -8.09
N SER A 296 10.73 -26.32 -7.87
CA SER A 296 11.17 -27.71 -7.66
C SER A 296 10.34 -28.67 -8.52
N ILE A 297 10.81 -29.90 -8.70
CA ILE A 297 10.16 -30.91 -9.56
C ILE A 297 10.15 -32.24 -8.81
N ASP A 298 8.99 -32.90 -8.70
CA ASP A 298 8.89 -34.26 -8.16
C ASP A 298 8.56 -35.27 -9.25
N GLY A 299 9.33 -36.37 -9.25
CA GLY A 299 9.10 -37.54 -10.08
C GLY A 299 10.23 -38.56 -9.90
N ASN A 300 9.89 -39.79 -9.53
CA ASN A 300 10.85 -40.89 -9.50
C ASN A 300 11.39 -41.15 -10.91
N PHE A 301 12.70 -41.01 -11.07
CA PHE A 301 13.41 -41.37 -12.29
C PHE A 301 13.37 -42.89 -12.48
N VAL A 302 12.65 -43.35 -13.49
CA VAL A 302 13.04 -44.57 -14.20
C VAL A 302 13.42 -44.14 -15.62
N PRO A 303 14.71 -44.18 -15.99
CA PRO A 303 15.10 -43.91 -17.37
C PRO A 303 14.48 -44.99 -18.26
N SER A 304 13.66 -44.60 -19.23
CA SER A 304 13.44 -45.43 -20.40
C SER A 304 14.65 -45.25 -21.31
N ASP A 305 15.65 -46.12 -21.15
CA ASP A 305 16.75 -46.24 -22.11
C ASP A 305 16.17 -46.72 -23.44
N ASP A 306 16.03 -45.79 -24.37
CA ASP A 306 15.80 -46.09 -25.78
C ASP A 306 17.11 -45.83 -26.54
N SER A 307 18.03 -46.78 -26.43
CA SER A 307 19.15 -46.93 -27.36
C SER A 307 19.11 -48.34 -27.95
N GLY A 308 18.63 -48.44 -29.18
CA GLY A 308 18.54 -49.69 -29.91
C GLY A 308 19.92 -50.29 -30.23
N SER A 309 20.10 -51.58 -29.98
CA SER A 309 20.30 -52.61 -31.02
C SER A 309 20.72 -53.95 -30.41
N VAL A 310 20.07 -55.03 -30.85
CA VAL A 310 20.64 -56.24 -31.48
C VAL A 310 19.68 -57.42 -31.29
N ILE A 311 19.29 -57.99 -32.43
CA ILE A 311 18.56 -59.24 -32.61
C ILE A 311 19.48 -60.43 -32.29
N LEU A 312 19.00 -61.42 -31.51
CA LEU A 312 19.32 -62.84 -31.74
C LEU A 312 18.07 -63.71 -31.50
N THR A 313 17.63 -64.36 -32.59
CA THR A 313 16.58 -65.39 -32.66
C THR A 313 17.17 -66.79 -32.50
N LYS A 314 16.41 -67.70 -31.83
CA LYS A 314 16.55 -69.19 -31.77
C LYS A 314 17.87 -69.70 -31.13
N LYS A 315 17.94 -70.81 -30.40
CA LYS A 315 17.13 -72.04 -30.31
C LYS A 315 17.61 -72.86 -29.08
N ASP A 316 16.73 -73.67 -28.51
CA ASP A 316 16.96 -74.95 -27.80
C ASP A 316 18.17 -75.07 -26.82
N SER A 317 17.85 -75.21 -25.53
CA SER A 317 18.46 -76.26 -24.70
C SER A 317 17.40 -76.81 -23.76
N GLN A 318 17.01 -78.04 -24.04
CA GLN A 318 16.22 -78.89 -23.17
C GLN A 318 16.96 -79.19 -21.85
N ASN A 319 16.13 -79.58 -20.87
CA ASN A 319 16.39 -80.47 -19.73
C ASN A 319 17.05 -79.91 -18.46
N GLY A 320 16.21 -79.88 -17.42
CA GLY A 320 16.50 -80.71 -16.25
C GLY A 320 16.37 -80.01 -14.90
N HIS A 321 15.16 -79.95 -14.33
CA HIS A 321 14.85 -80.64 -13.06
C HIS A 321 13.41 -80.35 -12.58
N VAL A 322 12.58 -81.38 -12.70
CA VAL A 322 11.57 -81.90 -11.76
C VAL A 322 10.96 -80.94 -10.74
N LEU A 323 9.64 -80.72 -10.86
CA LEU A 323 8.72 -80.84 -9.73
C LEU A 323 7.62 -81.85 -10.09
N LYS A 324 7.50 -82.89 -9.24
CA LYS A 324 6.43 -83.88 -9.22
C LYS A 324 5.18 -83.26 -8.61
N GLY A 325 4.01 -83.61 -9.15
CA GLY A 325 2.69 -83.30 -8.61
C GLY A 325 1.69 -83.14 -9.74
#